data_AF-A0A5V7UA95-F1
#
_entry.id   AF-A0A5V7UA95-F1
#
_cell.length_a   1.000
_cell.length_b   1.000
_cell.length_c   1.000
_cell.angle_alpha   90.00
_cell.angle_beta   90.00
_cell.angle_gamma   90.00
#
_symmetry.space_group_name_H-M   'P 1'
#
loop_
_entity.id
_entity.type
_entity.pdbx_description
1 polymer ?
#
loop_
_entity_poly.entity_id
_entity_poly.type
_entity_poly.pdbx_seq_one_letter_code
_entity_poly.pdbx_strand_id
1 'polypeptide(L)'
;MEQDTTEHHPDPQPLENEPPVSQTEAGYQKIRAELHEARKNIPPKNPVDVGKQLAAARGEYVEDISDPNDPRWVHNNYSASNQGEKEEVVPEG
;
A
#
# COMPACT_ATOMS: atom_id res chain seq x y z
N MET A 1 -33.16 36.66 21.05
CA MET A 1 -32.45 35.37 20.87
C MET A 1 -33.53 34.34 21.20
N GLU A 2 -33.93 33.44 20.33
CA GLU A 2 -33.18 32.52 19.47
C GLU A 2 -33.97 32.26 18.16
N GLN A 3 -33.29 32.06 17.03
CA GLN A 3 -33.93 31.69 15.76
C GLN A 3 -33.98 30.16 15.66
N ASP A 4 -35.20 29.63 15.54
CA ASP A 4 -35.44 28.26 15.09
C ASP A 4 -34.88 28.11 13.67
N THR A 5 -33.79 27.37 13.54
CA THR A 5 -33.17 27.04 12.25
C THR A 5 -33.09 25.53 12.17
N THR A 6 -34.26 24.90 12.02
CA THR A 6 -34.33 23.51 11.56
C THR A 6 -33.93 23.46 10.09
N GLU A 7 -32.63 23.40 9.81
CA GLU A 7 -32.10 23.04 8.48
C GLU A 7 -32.42 21.57 8.19
N HIS A 8 -33.53 21.32 7.50
CA HIS A 8 -33.77 20.02 6.88
C HIS A 8 -33.00 19.95 5.57
N HIS A 9 -31.74 19.50 5.63
CA HIS A 9 -31.02 19.03 4.45
C HIS A 9 -31.78 17.81 3.89
N PRO A 10 -32.22 17.79 2.61
CA PRO A 10 -32.78 16.60 2.03
C PRO A 10 -31.70 15.50 2.03
N ASP A 11 -32.08 14.29 2.42
CA ASP A 11 -31.21 13.12 2.30
C ASP A 11 -30.78 12.99 0.82
N PRO A 12 -29.48 12.96 0.49
CA PRO A 12 -29.06 12.77 -0.88
C PRO A 12 -29.57 11.41 -1.36
N GLN A 13 -30.49 11.46 -2.32
CA GLN A 13 -31.05 10.30 -2.99
C GLN A 13 -29.89 9.42 -3.47
N PRO A 14 -29.85 8.12 -3.15
CA PRO A 14 -28.77 7.27 -3.61
C PRO A 14 -28.75 7.30 -5.13
N LEU A 15 -27.58 7.54 -5.71
CA LEU A 15 -27.39 7.57 -7.15
C LEU A 15 -27.81 6.20 -7.70
N GLU A 16 -29.01 6.08 -8.27
CA GLU A 16 -29.64 4.83 -8.74
C GLU A 16 -28.86 4.12 -9.87
N ASN A 17 -27.67 4.64 -10.21
CA ASN A 17 -26.78 4.13 -11.24
C ASN A 17 -25.53 3.42 -10.67
N GLU A 18 -25.32 3.40 -9.35
CA GLU A 18 -24.31 2.50 -8.77
C GLU A 18 -24.94 1.12 -8.55
N PRO A 19 -24.37 0.02 -9.09
CA PRO A 19 -24.81 -1.31 -8.71
C PRO A 19 -24.69 -1.47 -7.19
N PRO A 20 -25.73 -1.97 -6.49
CA PRO A 20 -25.65 -2.15 -5.04
C PRO A 20 -24.50 -3.12 -4.75
N VAL A 21 -23.46 -2.61 -4.10
CA VAL A 21 -22.39 -3.42 -3.53
C VAL A 21 -23.01 -4.16 -2.35
N SER A 22 -23.68 -5.27 -2.64
CA SER A 22 -24.24 -6.13 -1.62
C SER A 22 -23.11 -6.52 -0.67
N GLN A 23 -23.17 -6.07 0.58
CA GLN A 23 -22.20 -6.42 1.64
C GLN A 23 -22.34 -7.90 2.09
N THR A 24 -22.88 -8.76 1.23
CA THR A 24 -22.92 -10.20 1.42
C THR A 24 -21.66 -10.81 0.81
N GLU A 25 -21.28 -11.99 1.30
CA GLU A 25 -20.14 -12.75 0.74
C GLU A 25 -20.25 -12.89 -0.78
N ALA A 26 -21.46 -13.19 -1.30
CA ALA A 26 -21.70 -13.27 -2.74
C ALA A 26 -21.42 -11.96 -3.49
N GLY A 27 -21.80 -10.82 -2.91
CA GLY A 27 -21.52 -9.51 -3.49
C GLY A 27 -20.03 -9.16 -3.47
N TYR A 28 -19.33 -9.46 -2.37
CA TYR A 28 -17.88 -9.31 -2.27
C TYR A 28 -17.13 -10.17 -3.30
N GLN A 29 -17.54 -11.43 -3.48
CA GLN A 29 -16.90 -12.33 -4.44
C GLN A 29 -17.11 -11.86 -5.88
N LYS A 30 -18.27 -11.26 -6.18
CA LYS A 30 -18.54 -10.65 -7.50
C LYS A 30 -17.61 -9.48 -7.80
N ILE A 31 -17.50 -8.51 -6.89
CA ILE A 31 -16.58 -7.36 -7.10
C ILE A 31 -15.11 -7.80 -7.16
N ARG A 32 -14.73 -8.86 -6.45
CA ARG A 32 -13.39 -9.45 -6.57
C ARG A 32 -13.18 -10.04 -7.95
N ALA A 33 -14.12 -10.81 -8.48
CA ALA A 33 -14.00 -11.38 -9.82
C ALA A 33 -13.88 -10.29 -10.90
N GLU A 34 -14.73 -9.26 -10.84
CA GLU A 34 -14.70 -8.11 -11.74
C GLU A 34 -13.35 -7.36 -11.68
N LEU A 35 -12.80 -7.16 -10.47
CA LEU A 35 -11.47 -6.57 -10.28
C LEU A 35 -10.36 -7.39 -10.95
N HIS A 36 -10.37 -8.72 -10.80
CA HIS A 36 -9.36 -9.58 -11.42
C HIS A 36 -9.46 -9.57 -12.96
N GLU A 37 -10.68 -9.52 -13.51
CA GLU A 37 -10.90 -9.43 -14.95
C GLU A 37 -10.44 -8.07 -15.50
N ALA A 38 -10.76 -6.98 -14.82
CA ALA A 38 -10.29 -5.64 -15.17
C ALA A 38 -8.76 -5.54 -15.18
N ARG A 39 -8.09 -6.22 -14.22
CA ARG A 39 -6.63 -6.24 -14.12
C ARG A 39 -5.92 -6.94 -15.28
N LYS A 40 -6.54 -7.91 -15.95
CA LYS A 40 -5.94 -8.61 -17.11
C LYS A 40 -5.71 -7.69 -18.31
N ASN A 41 -6.51 -6.63 -18.43
CA ASN A 41 -6.46 -5.68 -19.53
C ASN A 41 -5.50 -4.50 -19.27
N ILE A 42 -4.97 -4.39 -18.05
CA ILE A 42 -3.95 -3.41 -17.71
C ILE A 42 -2.61 -4.07 -18.07
N PRO A 43 -1.83 -3.51 -19.02
CA PRO A 43 -0.48 -3.99 -19.27
C PRO A 43 0.27 -4.10 -17.95
N PRO A 44 0.97 -5.21 -17.66
CA PRO A 44 1.74 -5.34 -16.43
C PRO A 44 2.58 -4.07 -16.26
N LYS A 45 2.45 -3.43 -15.09
CA LYS A 45 3.01 -2.10 -14.85
C LYS A 45 4.55 -2.21 -14.86
N ASN A 46 5.09 -1.95 -16.05
CA ASN A 46 6.47 -1.77 -16.46
C ASN A 46 7.40 -3.03 -16.42
N PRO A 47 8.09 -3.38 -17.53
CA PRO A 47 9.13 -4.42 -17.54
C PRO A 47 10.39 -4.06 -16.73
N VAL A 48 10.47 -2.83 -16.22
CA VAL A 48 11.45 -2.43 -15.21
C VAL A 48 10.65 -1.84 -14.06
N ASP A 49 10.77 -2.36 -12.86
CA ASP A 49 10.01 -1.85 -11.72
C ASP A 49 10.29 -0.33 -11.56
N VAL A 50 9.31 0.53 -11.88
CA VAL A 50 9.47 1.99 -11.81
C VAL A 50 9.87 2.41 -10.40
N GLY A 51 9.42 1.65 -9.39
CA GLY A 51 9.83 1.83 -8.00
C GLY A 51 11.33 1.65 -7.85
N LYS A 52 11.91 0.60 -8.45
CA LYS A 52 13.36 0.36 -8.48
C LYS A 52 14.11 1.51 -9.15
N GLN A 53 13.65 2.02 -10.29
CA GLN A 53 14.30 3.16 -10.94
C GLN A 53 14.20 4.45 -10.12
N LEU A 54 13.04 4.70 -9.50
CA LEU A 54 12.82 5.89 -8.69
C LEU A 54 13.66 5.85 -7.41
N ALA A 55 13.79 4.68 -6.79
CA ALA A 55 14.67 4.44 -5.65
C ALA A 55 16.14 4.72 -6.05
N ALA A 56 16.61 4.14 -7.15
CA ALA A 56 17.96 4.40 -7.67
C ALA A 56 18.20 5.89 -7.99
N ALA A 57 17.23 6.58 -8.60
CA ALA A 57 17.32 8.01 -8.90
C ALA A 57 17.33 8.90 -7.63
N ARG A 58 16.70 8.44 -6.55
CA ARG A 58 16.76 9.09 -5.22
C ARG A 58 18.04 8.75 -4.44
N GLY A 59 18.85 7.83 -4.94
CA GLY A 59 20.12 7.40 -4.31
C GLY A 59 19.98 6.21 -3.36
N GLU A 60 18.86 5.48 -3.39
CA GLU A 60 18.69 4.21 -2.66
C GLU A 60 19.29 3.04 -3.44
N TYR A 61 19.82 2.03 -2.73
CA TYR A 61 20.36 0.84 -3.38
C TYR A 61 19.25 -0.03 -3.97
N VAL A 62 19.39 -0.34 -5.25
CA VAL A 62 18.70 -1.44 -5.90
C VAL A 62 19.69 -2.42 -6.54
N GLU A 63 19.66 -3.68 -6.11
CA GLU A 63 20.58 -4.77 -6.50
C GLU A 63 20.77 -4.95 -8.03
N ASP A 64 19.72 -4.71 -8.82
CA ASP A 64 19.75 -4.92 -10.28
C ASP A 64 20.06 -3.66 -11.12
N ILE A 65 20.11 -2.48 -10.50
CA ILE A 65 20.22 -1.18 -11.21
C ILE A 65 21.46 -0.42 -10.77
N SER A 66 21.80 -0.53 -9.50
CA SER A 66 22.82 0.29 -8.89
C SER A 66 24.21 -0.31 -9.01
N ASP A 67 25.22 0.55 -9.10
CA ASP A 67 26.61 0.13 -8.98
C ASP A 67 26.98 -0.01 -7.49
N PRO A 68 27.28 -1.22 -7.00
CA PRO A 68 27.66 -1.45 -5.62
C PRO A 68 28.98 -0.75 -5.22
N ASN A 69 29.77 -0.28 -6.18
CA ASN A 69 31.01 0.45 -5.94
C ASN A 69 30.88 1.98 -6.12
N ASP A 70 29.67 2.50 -6.32
CA ASP A 70 29.47 3.93 -6.52
C ASP A 70 29.87 4.71 -5.24
N PRO A 71 30.80 5.68 -5.33
CA PRO A 71 31.31 6.39 -4.16
C PRO A 71 30.27 7.31 -3.50
N ARG A 72 29.12 7.57 -4.14
CA ARG A 72 28.01 8.35 -3.56
C ARG A 72 27.25 7.57 -2.48
N TRP A 73 27.62 6.31 -2.27
CA TRP A 73 26.90 5.39 -1.42
C TRP A 73 27.44 5.46 -0.01
N VAL A 74 26.54 5.76 0.92
CA VAL A 74 26.85 5.66 2.33
C VAL A 74 26.85 4.18 2.69
N HIS A 75 28.03 3.57 2.65
CA HIS A 75 28.24 2.23 3.13
C HIS A 75 28.10 2.27 4.65
N ASN A 76 26.95 1.85 5.16
CA ASN A 76 26.78 1.66 6.58
C ASN A 76 27.65 0.44 6.96
N ASN A 77 28.89 0.68 7.37
CA ASN A 77 29.76 -0.33 7.97
C ASN A 77 29.20 -0.68 9.36
N TYR A 78 27.97 -1.17 9.41
CA TYR A 78 27.37 -1.71 10.61
C TYR A 78 28.02 -3.06 10.85
N SER A 79 29.24 -3.04 11.40
CA SER A 79 29.72 -4.17 12.17
C SER A 79 28.69 -4.34 13.28
N ALA A 80 27.78 -5.29 13.12
CA ALA A 80 26.81 -5.61 14.15
C ALA A 80 27.60 -6.05 15.39
N SER A 81 27.89 -5.09 16.27
CA SER A 81 28.29 -5.34 17.64
C SER A 81 27.05 -5.82 18.38
N ASN A 82 26.57 -7.01 18.01
CA ASN A 82 25.61 -7.77 18.80
C ASN A 82 26.36 -8.34 20.01
N GLN A 83 26.64 -7.50 21.01
CA GLN A 83 26.98 -7.92 22.37
C GLN A 83 26.05 -7.19 23.33
N GLY A 84 25.05 -7.91 23.84
CA GLY A 84 23.92 -7.37 24.62
C GLY A 84 22.85 -6.92 23.63
N GLU A 85 21.71 -7.58 23.46
CA GLU A 85 20.79 -8.05 24.46
C GLU A 85 19.90 -9.12 23.80
N LYS A 86 20.10 -10.37 24.22
CA LYS A 86 19.13 -11.45 24.01
C LYS A 86 18.73 -11.88 25.40
N GLU A 87 17.76 -11.18 25.98
CA GLU A 87 17.04 -11.73 27.11
C GLU A 87 15.85 -12.50 26.54
N GLU A 88 16.08 -13.80 26.42
CA GLU A 88 15.12 -14.84 26.11
C GLU A 88 14.08 -14.87 27.22
N VAL A 89 12.93 -14.25 27.00
CA VAL A 89 11.78 -14.42 27.90
C VAL A 89 11.07 -15.71 27.50
N VAL A 90 11.47 -16.83 28.12
CA VAL A 90 10.70 -18.08 28.08
C VAL A 90 9.49 -17.91 29.01
N PRO A 91 8.24 -18.08 28.54
CA PRO A 91 7.12 -18.24 29.44
C PRO A 91 7.11 -19.69 29.95
N GLU A 92 7.41 -19.89 31.23
CA GLU A 92 7.16 -21.15 31.94
C GLU A 92 5.65 -21.29 32.18
N GLY A 93 5.10 -22.44 31.80
CA GLY A 93 3.74 -22.87 32.08
C GLY A 93 3.70 -23.99 33.11
#